data_AF-A0AAV0HVX6-F1
#
_entry.id   AF-A0AAV0HVX6-F1
#
_cell.length_a   1.000
_cell.length_b   1.000
_cell.length_c   1.000
_cell.angle_alpha   90.00
_cell.angle_beta   90.00
_cell.angle_gamma   90.00
#
_symmetry.space_group_name_H-M   'P 1'
#
loop_
_entity.id
_entity.type
_entity.pdbx_description
1 polymer ?
#
loop_
_entity_poly.entity_id
_entity_poly.type
_entity_poly.pdbx_seq_one_letter_code
_entity_poly.pdbx_strand_id
1 'polypeptide(L)'
;MCKLRLLKVLNFLESNNFFRGKYPFGDYITYSNQTFTMDEVQNLWRQNGCVEKYGRQLVVRIDEFLKPAKTNVLCSNWRNWEQPIIWFQNTTDATASQFFLKNVHPEMRSAAAELFGPSEQLHSRPNVFGELMSFLISPSPEVKEAVDMVLAGGPDPDISLHMRMLMNRPVRAVQAALNCVRKAMHNLPNQRKRRLVLVSDTPSVLQSLIDDISRFAEVVHFDYEKFQGNMPSIDHDDDQNMSLRVKDWGPAPRWVAFVDFFLAARAKHAVVSGAHRRVGTTYAQLIAAFAAANQLGENRAHPSFSFMSSFQRTLLSHGLSHQIGWGHAWNRFGGPLSCRNQTNHQCAFTPLSPPAWWDGPWQSPIARDVRRLSMYGVGLSGSGAVDEDGLVSFCGSRKPTVRTLLLVQ
;
A
#
# COMPACT_ATOMS: atom_id res chain seq x y z
N MET A 1 5.70 -20.43 23.98
CA MET A 1 6.57 -19.28 23.64
C MET A 1 7.85 -19.69 22.92
N CYS A 2 8.74 -20.48 23.53
CA CYS A 2 10.06 -20.85 22.98
C CYS A 2 10.04 -21.76 21.72
N LYS A 3 8.84 -22.14 21.24
CA LYS A 3 8.61 -22.87 19.99
C LYS A 3 7.86 -22.04 18.94
N LEU A 4 7.42 -20.81 19.26
CA LEU A 4 6.72 -19.98 18.27
C LEU A 4 7.71 -19.54 17.19
N ARG A 5 7.37 -19.85 15.94
CA ARG A 5 7.87 -19.10 14.79
C ARG A 5 7.08 -17.79 14.74
N LEU A 6 7.69 -16.71 15.20
CA LEU A 6 7.13 -15.37 15.11
C LEU A 6 7.45 -14.82 13.72
N LEU A 7 6.50 -15.00 12.78
CA LEU A 7 6.43 -14.13 11.60
C LEU A 7 5.91 -12.72 11.94
N LYS A 8 5.49 -12.51 13.19
CA LYS A 8 4.95 -11.26 13.73
C LYS A 8 6.07 -10.31 14.17
N VAL A 9 6.84 -9.79 13.22
CA VAL A 9 7.62 -8.57 13.44
C VAL A 9 7.35 -7.64 12.26
N LEU A 10 6.35 -6.77 12.44
CA LEU A 10 6.07 -5.68 11.50
C LEU A 10 7.06 -4.55 11.78
N ASN A 11 8.20 -4.61 11.11
CA ASN A 11 9.03 -3.43 10.90
C ASN A 11 9.22 -3.24 9.40
N PHE A 12 8.15 -2.76 8.75
CA PHE A 12 8.25 -2.13 7.45
C PHE A 12 8.82 -0.72 7.68
N LEU A 13 10.11 -0.57 7.38
CA LEU A 13 10.88 0.66 7.09
C LEU A 13 12.12 0.87 7.98
N GLU A 14 13.19 1.16 7.26
CA GLU A 14 14.54 1.62 7.62
C GLU A 14 15.28 1.00 8.82
N SER A 15 16.52 0.63 8.48
CA SER A 15 17.50 -0.24 9.13
C SER A 15 17.91 0.07 10.57
N ASN A 16 17.40 1.12 11.22
CA ASN A 16 17.86 1.54 12.56
C ASN A 16 16.77 1.57 13.64
N ASN A 17 15.48 1.52 13.29
CA ASN A 17 14.40 1.56 14.30
C ASN A 17 14.06 0.17 14.86
N PHE A 18 14.51 -0.90 14.21
CA PHE A 18 14.30 -2.29 14.64
C PHE A 18 14.77 -2.57 16.08
N PHE A 19 15.80 -1.87 16.55
CA PHE A 19 16.39 -2.02 17.89
C PHE A 19 16.02 -0.90 18.87
N ARG A 20 15.16 0.05 18.47
CA ARG A 20 14.80 1.21 19.30
C ARG A 20 13.45 1.07 20.01
N GLY A 21 12.82 -0.10 19.97
CA GLY A 21 11.57 -0.39 20.69
C GLY A 21 10.34 0.40 20.23
N LYS A 22 10.39 1.11 19.10
CA LYS A 22 9.28 1.92 18.57
C LYS A 22 8.76 1.37 17.25
N TYR A 23 7.44 1.36 17.09
CA TYR A 23 6.82 1.08 15.80
C TYR A 23 7.05 2.23 14.81
N PRO A 24 7.17 1.94 13.50
CA PRO A 24 7.20 2.97 12.47
C PRO A 24 5.94 3.84 12.55
N PHE A 25 6.07 5.16 12.43
CA PHE A 25 4.91 6.08 12.51
C PHE A 25 4.06 5.94 13.78
N GLY A 26 4.62 5.40 14.88
CA GLY A 26 3.90 5.23 16.15
C GLY A 26 3.35 6.53 16.75
N ASP A 27 3.83 7.68 16.28
CA ASP A 27 3.33 9.00 16.64
C ASP A 27 1.99 9.35 15.95
N TYR A 28 1.63 8.64 14.88
CA TYR A 28 0.42 8.90 14.06
C TYR A 28 -0.51 7.68 13.96
N ILE A 29 0.02 6.48 14.20
CA ILE A 29 -0.69 5.20 14.08
C ILE A 29 -0.51 4.40 15.37
N THR A 30 -1.61 3.83 15.85
CA THR A 30 -1.60 2.80 16.88
C THR A 30 -1.55 1.42 16.23
N TYR A 31 -0.64 0.56 16.69
CA TYR A 31 -0.53 -0.82 16.23
C TYR A 31 -1.35 -1.77 17.11
N SER A 32 -1.88 -2.84 16.52
CA SER A 32 -2.67 -3.80 17.28
C SER A 32 -1.80 -4.59 18.28
N ASN A 33 -2.43 -5.01 19.38
CA ASN A 33 -1.82 -5.85 20.41
C ASN A 33 -1.43 -7.27 19.93
N GLN A 34 -1.69 -7.57 18.66
CA GLN A 34 -1.31 -8.82 18.00
C GLN A 34 0.09 -8.74 17.39
N THR A 35 0.72 -7.58 17.43
CA THR A 35 2.09 -7.32 16.99
C THR A 35 3.01 -7.21 18.19
N PHE A 36 4.30 -7.50 17.99
CA PHE A 36 5.32 -7.36 19.03
C PHE A 36 6.46 -6.49 18.52
N THR A 37 6.96 -5.63 19.39
CA THR A 37 8.26 -4.99 19.26
C THR A 37 9.36 -6.01 19.54
N MET A 38 10.57 -5.73 19.05
CA MET A 38 11.71 -6.61 19.30
C MET A 38 12.09 -6.69 20.78
N ASP A 39 11.87 -5.63 21.54
CA ASP A 39 12.15 -5.60 22.98
C ASP A 39 11.15 -6.47 23.75
N GLU A 40 9.87 -6.43 23.39
CA GLU A 40 8.86 -7.33 23.93
C GLU A 40 9.22 -8.79 23.65
N VAL A 41 9.61 -9.12 22.43
CA VAL A 41 10.01 -10.50 22.09
C VAL A 41 11.23 -10.94 22.92
N GLN A 42 12.25 -10.11 23.07
CA GLN A 42 13.42 -10.43 23.89
C GLN A 42 13.04 -10.64 25.37
N ASN A 43 12.23 -9.76 25.94
CA ASN A 43 11.79 -9.84 27.32
C ASN A 43 10.97 -11.10 27.58
N LEU A 44 10.03 -11.40 26.69
CA LEU A 44 9.22 -12.61 26.74
C LEU A 44 10.08 -13.88 26.62
N TRP A 45 11.12 -13.85 25.78
CA TRP A 45 12.07 -14.96 25.64
C TRP A 45 12.85 -15.23 26.94
N ARG A 46 13.33 -14.17 27.61
CA ARG A 46 14.02 -14.25 28.91
C ARG A 46 13.09 -14.75 30.01
N GLN A 47 11.90 -14.15 30.14
CA GLN A 47 10.91 -14.52 31.17
C GLN A 47 10.50 -15.99 31.11
N ASN A 48 10.45 -16.57 29.91
CA ASN A 48 10.09 -17.98 29.73
C ASN A 48 11.29 -18.94 29.89
N GLY A 49 12.49 -18.42 30.19
CA GLY A 49 13.70 -19.22 30.35
C GLY A 49 14.04 -20.00 29.07
N CYS A 50 13.79 -19.45 27.89
CA CYS A 50 13.92 -20.19 26.63
C CYS A 50 15.33 -20.75 26.40
N VAL A 51 16.33 -20.01 26.84
CA VAL A 51 17.73 -20.43 26.84
C VAL A 51 17.96 -21.48 27.93
N GLU A 52 17.76 -21.10 29.19
CA GLU A 52 18.18 -21.92 30.33
C GLU A 52 17.39 -23.23 30.45
N LYS A 53 16.08 -23.20 30.18
CA LYS A 53 15.19 -24.37 30.31
C LYS A 53 15.13 -25.24 29.07
N TYR A 54 15.35 -24.66 27.88
CA TYR A 54 15.12 -25.35 26.61
C TYR A 54 16.32 -25.33 25.65
N GLY A 55 17.43 -24.68 26.01
CA GLY A 55 18.62 -24.54 25.16
C GLY A 55 18.37 -23.71 23.89
N ARG A 56 17.31 -22.88 23.86
CA ARG A 56 16.87 -22.18 22.65
C ARG A 56 17.28 -20.72 22.64
N GLN A 57 18.28 -20.44 21.81
CA GLN A 57 18.79 -19.13 21.47
C GLN A 57 17.74 -18.28 20.73
N LEU A 58 17.66 -16.99 21.01
CA LEU A 58 16.82 -16.07 20.22
C LEU A 58 17.62 -15.58 19.01
N VAL A 59 17.39 -16.20 17.86
CA VAL A 59 18.09 -15.89 16.61
C VAL A 59 17.14 -15.28 15.59
N VAL A 60 17.56 -14.17 14.99
CA VAL A 60 16.89 -13.54 13.86
C VAL A 60 17.57 -13.97 12.57
N ARG A 61 16.79 -14.48 11.60
CA ARG A 61 17.22 -14.62 10.21
C ARG A 61 17.05 -13.29 9.49
N ILE A 62 18.06 -12.86 8.74
CA ILE A 62 18.03 -11.62 7.97
C ILE A 62 18.11 -11.96 6.49
N ASP A 63 17.13 -11.50 5.71
CA ASP A 63 17.10 -11.62 4.26
C ASP A 63 16.99 -10.22 3.64
N GLU A 64 18.02 -9.80 2.90
CA GLU A 64 18.13 -8.44 2.33
C GLU A 64 17.69 -8.39 0.86
N PHE A 65 16.51 -7.83 0.58
CA PHE A 65 15.84 -7.90 -0.73
C PHE A 65 16.52 -7.09 -1.84
N LEU A 66 17.40 -6.17 -1.49
CA LEU A 66 18.17 -5.42 -2.49
C LEU A 66 19.48 -6.09 -2.87
N LYS A 67 19.89 -7.13 -2.13
CA LYS A 67 21.17 -7.82 -2.33
C LYS A 67 20.92 -9.30 -2.58
N PRO A 68 20.77 -9.73 -3.85
CA PRO A 68 20.49 -11.11 -4.22
C PRO A 68 21.41 -12.09 -3.49
N ALA A 69 22.72 -11.83 -3.45
CA ALA A 69 23.71 -12.68 -2.78
C ALA A 69 23.51 -12.87 -1.26
N LYS A 70 22.69 -12.04 -0.59
CA LYS A 70 22.47 -12.06 0.87
C LYS A 70 21.10 -12.60 1.28
N THR A 71 20.41 -13.30 0.39
CA THR A 71 19.09 -13.88 0.69
C THR A 71 18.85 -15.15 -0.12
N ASN A 72 18.16 -16.11 0.46
CA ASN A 72 17.68 -17.32 -0.23
C ASN A 72 16.15 -17.37 -0.31
N VAL A 73 15.48 -16.21 -0.20
CA VAL A 73 14.03 -16.14 -0.07
C VAL A 73 13.30 -16.84 -1.21
N LEU A 74 13.81 -16.81 -2.45
CA LEU A 74 13.18 -17.51 -3.58
C LEU A 74 13.51 -19.00 -3.67
N CYS A 75 14.71 -19.41 -3.26
CA CYS A 75 15.21 -20.76 -3.47
C CYS A 75 14.96 -21.71 -2.29
N SER A 76 14.51 -21.19 -1.15
CA SER A 76 14.34 -21.99 0.06
C SER A 76 12.88 -22.19 0.42
N ASN A 77 12.61 -23.32 1.06
CA ASN A 77 11.30 -23.62 1.63
C ASN A 77 11.21 -23.00 3.03
N TRP A 78 10.37 -21.99 3.18
CA TRP A 78 10.29 -21.22 4.43
C TRP A 78 9.67 -22.03 5.57
N ARG A 79 8.93 -23.10 5.26
CA ARG A 79 8.42 -24.05 6.26
C ARG A 79 9.54 -24.80 6.98
N ASN A 80 10.74 -24.84 6.40
CA ASN A 80 11.88 -25.54 6.96
C ASN A 80 12.86 -24.60 7.68
N TRP A 81 12.57 -23.29 7.74
CA TRP A 81 13.45 -22.36 8.45
C TRP A 81 13.35 -22.56 9.97
N GLU A 82 14.50 -22.73 10.61
CA GLU A 82 14.58 -23.00 12.05
C GLU A 82 14.52 -21.72 12.89
N GLN A 83 14.85 -20.57 12.28
CA GLN A 83 14.93 -19.31 13.00
C GLN A 83 13.53 -18.85 13.42
N PRO A 84 13.32 -18.51 14.70
CA PRO A 84 12.01 -18.11 15.21
C PRO A 84 11.57 -16.73 14.68
N ILE A 85 12.51 -15.87 14.27
CA ILE A 85 12.23 -14.54 13.75
C ILE A 85 12.85 -14.41 12.36
N ILE A 86 12.06 -13.88 11.43
CA ILE A 86 12.49 -13.57 10.06
C ILE A 86 12.41 -12.07 9.87
N TRP A 87 13.53 -11.45 9.53
CA TRP A 87 13.60 -10.05 9.18
C TRP A 87 13.91 -9.89 7.69
N PHE A 88 12.88 -9.44 6.98
CA PHE A 88 12.95 -9.06 5.59
C PHE A 88 13.35 -7.58 5.46
N GLN A 89 14.59 -7.32 5.07
CA GLN A 89 15.14 -5.97 4.93
C GLN A 89 14.93 -5.41 3.53
N ASN A 90 14.65 -4.10 3.47
CA ASN A 90 14.46 -3.36 2.22
C ASN A 90 13.30 -3.89 1.34
N THR A 91 12.23 -4.39 1.96
CA THR A 91 10.95 -4.75 1.32
C THR A 91 10.02 -3.55 1.19
N THR A 92 10.55 -2.40 0.76
CA THR A 92 9.79 -1.14 0.78
C THR A 92 8.83 -1.00 -0.39
N ASP A 93 8.78 -1.97 -1.30
CA ASP A 93 7.88 -1.95 -2.44
C ASP A 93 7.18 -3.28 -2.72
N ALA A 94 6.18 -3.19 -3.60
CA ALA A 94 5.39 -4.32 -4.04
C ALA A 94 6.19 -5.36 -4.85
N THR A 95 7.44 -5.09 -5.25
CA THR A 95 8.28 -6.12 -5.88
C THR A 95 8.62 -7.21 -4.85
N ALA A 96 8.71 -6.89 -3.55
CA ALA A 96 8.90 -7.91 -2.53
C ALA A 96 7.77 -8.94 -2.49
N SER A 97 6.53 -8.52 -2.75
CA SER A 97 5.36 -9.39 -2.84
C SER A 97 5.48 -10.44 -3.94
N GLN A 98 6.20 -10.14 -5.02
CA GLN A 98 6.44 -11.09 -6.13
C GLN A 98 7.24 -12.32 -5.70
N PHE A 99 8.04 -12.21 -4.64
CA PHE A 99 8.85 -13.32 -4.16
C PHE A 99 8.06 -14.39 -3.41
N PHE A 100 6.86 -14.07 -2.92
CA PHE A 100 5.94 -15.08 -2.38
C PHE A 100 5.37 -15.95 -3.51
N LEU A 101 5.09 -15.34 -4.67
CA LEU A 101 4.51 -16.01 -5.83
C LEU A 101 5.50 -16.81 -6.66
N LYS A 102 6.78 -16.41 -6.65
CA LYS A 102 7.81 -16.95 -7.55
C LYS A 102 8.81 -17.83 -6.82
N ASN A 103 8.46 -18.29 -5.63
CA ASN A 103 9.28 -19.24 -4.88
C ASN A 103 9.42 -20.54 -5.67
N VAL A 104 10.61 -21.16 -5.68
CA VAL A 104 10.86 -22.42 -6.41
C VAL A 104 10.07 -23.61 -5.85
N HIS A 105 9.64 -23.53 -4.59
CA HIS A 105 8.86 -24.56 -3.91
C HIS A 105 7.35 -24.35 -4.15
N PRO A 106 6.64 -25.30 -4.79
CA PRO A 106 5.23 -25.15 -5.13
C PRO A 106 4.32 -24.89 -3.93
N GLU A 107 4.59 -25.48 -2.75
CA GLU A 107 3.72 -25.31 -1.58
C GLU A 107 3.73 -23.88 -1.05
N MET A 108 4.83 -23.15 -1.26
CA MET A 108 4.94 -21.74 -0.92
C MET A 108 4.09 -20.88 -1.86
N ARG A 109 4.13 -21.18 -3.16
CA ARG A 109 3.31 -20.49 -4.17
C ARG A 109 1.83 -20.72 -3.94
N SER A 110 1.43 -21.97 -3.63
CA SER A 110 0.04 -22.30 -3.32
C SER A 110 -0.47 -21.55 -2.09
N ALA A 111 0.32 -21.46 -1.01
CA ALA A 111 -0.07 -20.70 0.18
C ALA A 111 -0.19 -19.19 -0.11
N ALA A 112 0.67 -18.65 -0.98
CA ALA A 112 0.56 -17.26 -1.44
C ALA A 112 -0.71 -17.06 -2.28
N ALA A 113 -1.04 -17.98 -3.19
CA ALA A 113 -2.26 -17.91 -4.00
C ALA A 113 -3.53 -18.02 -3.15
N GLU A 114 -3.52 -18.80 -2.06
CA GLU A 114 -4.64 -18.89 -1.11
C GLU A 114 -4.88 -17.55 -0.41
N LEU A 115 -3.83 -16.88 0.04
CA LEU A 115 -3.95 -15.61 0.76
C LEU A 115 -4.35 -14.45 -0.16
N PHE A 116 -3.74 -14.36 -1.34
CA PHE A 116 -3.83 -13.18 -2.20
C PHE A 116 -4.68 -13.39 -3.47
N GLY A 117 -5.27 -14.58 -3.60
CA GLY A 117 -6.06 -14.99 -4.75
C GLY A 117 -5.21 -15.50 -5.92
N PRO A 118 -5.85 -16.23 -6.85
CA PRO A 118 -5.19 -16.77 -8.03
C PRO A 118 -4.71 -15.68 -8.98
N SER A 119 -3.58 -15.96 -9.64
CA SER A 119 -2.90 -15.02 -10.53
C SER A 119 -3.75 -14.68 -11.77
N GLU A 120 -4.56 -15.65 -12.21
CA GLU A 120 -5.31 -15.63 -13.48
C GLU A 120 -6.67 -14.93 -13.37
N GLN A 121 -7.20 -14.70 -12.17
CA GLN A 121 -8.55 -14.17 -11.99
C GLN A 121 -8.52 -12.84 -11.25
N LEU A 122 -8.43 -11.73 -11.98
CA LEU A 122 -8.33 -10.38 -11.39
C LEU A 122 -9.53 -10.01 -10.52
N HIS A 123 -10.73 -10.49 -10.88
CA HIS A 123 -11.98 -10.14 -10.20
C HIS A 123 -12.21 -10.88 -8.89
N SER A 124 -11.53 -12.00 -8.64
CA SER A 124 -11.66 -12.79 -7.41
C SER A 124 -10.59 -12.48 -6.37
N ARG A 125 -9.75 -11.46 -6.62
CA ARG A 125 -8.64 -11.12 -5.71
C ARG A 125 -9.16 -10.50 -4.41
N PRO A 126 -8.81 -11.06 -3.24
CA PRO A 126 -9.21 -10.52 -1.94
C PRO A 126 -8.54 -9.18 -1.63
N ASN A 127 -9.15 -8.43 -0.71
CA ASN A 127 -8.66 -7.14 -0.24
C ASN A 127 -7.64 -7.31 0.91
N VAL A 128 -6.64 -8.18 0.70
CA VAL A 128 -5.69 -8.58 1.76
C VAL A 128 -5.04 -7.39 2.45
N PHE A 129 -4.56 -6.41 1.68
CA PHE A 129 -3.90 -5.24 2.25
C PHE A 129 -4.85 -4.40 3.09
N GLY A 130 -6.09 -4.21 2.63
CA GLY A 130 -7.10 -3.47 3.39
C GLY A 130 -7.46 -4.17 4.69
N GLU A 131 -7.69 -5.49 4.63
CA GLU A 131 -8.06 -6.32 5.79
C GLU A 131 -6.91 -6.44 6.79
N LEU A 132 -5.67 -6.62 6.33
CA LEU A 132 -4.50 -6.59 7.20
C LEU A 132 -4.32 -5.21 7.83
N MET A 133 -4.48 -4.12 7.08
CA MET A 133 -4.40 -2.78 7.65
C MET A 133 -5.47 -2.57 8.73
N SER A 134 -6.72 -2.93 8.47
CA SER A 134 -7.80 -2.75 9.46
C SER A 134 -7.60 -3.57 10.74
N PHE A 135 -6.89 -4.69 10.63
CA PHE A 135 -6.53 -5.50 11.78
C PHE A 135 -5.28 -5.00 12.52
N LEU A 136 -4.31 -4.42 11.80
CA LEU A 136 -2.98 -4.12 12.33
C LEU A 136 -2.83 -2.68 12.80
N ILE A 137 -3.57 -1.73 12.22
CA ILE A 137 -3.37 -0.31 12.45
C ILE A 137 -4.69 0.42 12.70
N SER A 138 -4.64 1.41 13.57
CA SER A 138 -5.70 2.37 13.83
C SER A 138 -5.09 3.78 13.99
N PRO A 139 -5.85 4.87 13.83
CA PRO A 139 -5.30 6.21 14.07
C PRO A 139 -4.83 6.35 15.52
N SER A 140 -3.77 7.13 15.76
CA SER A 140 -3.45 7.59 17.12
C SER A 140 -4.60 8.44 17.69
N PRO A 141 -4.67 8.65 19.02
CA PRO A 141 -5.69 9.52 19.62
C PRO A 141 -5.76 10.91 18.98
N GLU A 142 -4.62 11.52 18.68
CA GLU A 142 -4.51 12.87 18.11
C GLU A 142 -4.99 12.89 16.64
N VAL A 143 -4.57 11.89 15.86
CA VAL A 143 -5.05 11.74 14.47
C VAL A 143 -6.54 11.46 14.44
N LYS A 144 -7.04 10.64 15.37
CA LYS A 144 -8.47 10.36 15.51
C LYS A 144 -9.26 11.62 15.87
N GLU A 145 -8.76 12.44 16.80
CA GLU A 145 -9.37 13.71 17.17
C GLU A 145 -9.48 14.65 15.95
N ALA A 146 -8.42 14.77 15.15
CA ALA A 146 -8.45 15.57 13.93
C ALA A 146 -9.50 15.06 12.92
N VAL A 147 -9.59 13.74 12.72
CA VAL A 147 -10.61 13.14 11.85
C VAL A 147 -12.02 13.42 12.38
N ASP A 148 -12.26 13.20 13.67
CA ASP A 148 -13.58 13.40 14.29
C ASP A 148 -14.00 14.86 14.28
N MET A 149 -13.06 15.79 14.47
CA MET A 149 -13.29 17.23 14.37
C MET A 149 -13.77 17.61 12.97
N VAL A 150 -13.12 17.10 11.93
CA VAL A 150 -13.50 17.36 10.52
C VAL A 150 -14.88 16.79 10.20
N LEU A 151 -15.21 15.62 10.73
CA LEU A 151 -16.53 15.03 10.55
C LEU A 151 -17.62 15.77 11.35
N ALA A 152 -17.24 16.46 12.43
CA ALA A 152 -18.10 17.25 13.32
C ALA A 152 -19.33 16.46 13.82
N GLY A 153 -19.15 15.18 14.14
CA GLY A 153 -20.24 14.27 14.53
C GLY A 153 -21.21 13.91 13.40
N GLY A 154 -20.96 14.39 12.17
CA GLY A 154 -21.74 14.05 10.99
C GLY A 154 -21.46 12.63 10.46
N PRO A 155 -22.29 12.13 9.53
CA PRO A 155 -22.15 10.78 9.00
C PRO A 155 -20.93 10.62 8.10
N ASP A 156 -20.29 9.46 8.06
CA ASP A 156 -19.16 9.22 7.16
C ASP A 156 -19.45 9.59 5.68
N PRO A 157 -18.41 10.03 4.94
CA PRO A 157 -18.52 10.36 3.53
C PRO A 157 -19.00 9.17 2.69
N ASP A 158 -19.76 9.47 1.64
CA ASP A 158 -20.17 8.47 0.67
C ASP A 158 -19.00 8.09 -0.26
N ILE A 159 -18.19 9.09 -0.64
CA ILE A 159 -17.10 8.96 -1.60
C ILE A 159 -15.87 9.74 -1.13
N SER A 160 -14.68 9.28 -1.47
CA SER A 160 -13.44 10.07 -1.37
C SER A 160 -12.86 10.36 -2.74
N LEU A 161 -12.38 11.58 -2.95
CA LEU A 161 -11.58 11.98 -4.10
C LEU A 161 -10.16 12.29 -3.63
N HIS A 162 -9.20 11.51 -4.11
CA HIS A 162 -7.78 11.78 -3.94
C HIS A 162 -7.18 12.34 -5.24
N MET A 163 -6.56 13.52 -5.16
CA MET A 163 -5.96 14.25 -6.28
C MET A 163 -4.45 14.36 -6.15
N ARG A 164 -3.71 13.65 -7.01
CA ARG A 164 -2.25 13.73 -7.12
C ARG A 164 -1.84 14.72 -8.21
N MET A 165 -1.57 15.95 -7.82
CA MET A 165 -1.39 17.07 -8.73
C MET A 165 0.06 17.56 -8.82
N LEU A 166 0.93 17.15 -7.89
CA LEU A 166 2.38 17.46 -7.92
C LEU A 166 2.64 18.96 -8.13
N MET A 167 1.92 19.81 -7.42
CA MET A 167 1.98 21.28 -7.52
C MET A 167 1.56 21.87 -8.88
N ASN A 168 0.91 21.09 -9.74
CA ASN A 168 0.36 21.55 -11.02
C ASN A 168 -1.16 21.78 -10.93
N ARG A 169 -1.71 22.59 -11.85
CA ARG A 169 -3.17 22.82 -11.95
C ARG A 169 -3.76 22.49 -13.33
N PRO A 170 -3.58 21.26 -13.86
CA PRO A 170 -4.16 20.89 -15.15
C PRO A 170 -5.70 20.84 -15.10
N VAL A 171 -6.35 21.79 -15.78
CA VAL A 171 -7.82 21.85 -15.92
C VAL A 171 -8.40 20.52 -16.42
N ARG A 172 -7.74 19.86 -17.37
CA ARG A 172 -8.20 18.57 -17.93
C ARG A 172 -8.20 17.43 -16.90
N ALA A 173 -7.28 17.42 -15.94
CA ALA A 173 -7.26 16.40 -14.90
C ALA A 173 -8.38 16.64 -13.88
N VAL A 174 -8.61 17.91 -13.52
CA VAL A 174 -9.72 18.33 -12.66
C VAL A 174 -11.06 17.93 -13.29
N GLN A 175 -11.29 18.25 -14.57
CA GLN A 175 -12.50 17.87 -15.29
C GLN A 175 -12.69 16.35 -15.37
N ALA A 176 -11.61 15.60 -15.65
CA ALA A 176 -11.66 14.14 -15.64
C ALA A 176 -12.11 13.62 -14.27
N ALA A 177 -11.53 14.15 -13.18
CA ALA A 177 -11.82 13.73 -11.82
C ALA A 177 -13.27 14.02 -11.45
N LEU A 178 -13.76 15.24 -11.72
CA LEU A 178 -15.14 15.64 -11.48
C LEU A 178 -16.14 14.75 -12.23
N ASN A 179 -15.87 14.43 -13.49
CA ASN A 179 -16.72 13.51 -14.26
C ASN A 179 -16.74 12.10 -13.66
N CYS A 180 -15.59 11.63 -13.16
CA CYS A 180 -15.49 10.32 -12.53
C CYS A 180 -16.21 10.28 -11.18
N VAL A 181 -16.13 11.34 -10.37
CA VAL A 181 -16.91 11.51 -9.14
C VAL A 181 -18.40 11.50 -9.43
N ARG A 182 -18.89 12.24 -10.44
CA ARG A 182 -20.31 12.23 -10.82
C ARG A 182 -20.78 10.82 -11.20
N LYS A 183 -19.97 10.08 -11.95
CA LYS A 183 -20.24 8.68 -12.30
C LYS A 183 -20.31 7.79 -11.06
N ALA A 184 -19.38 7.96 -10.11
CA ALA A 184 -19.38 7.22 -8.86
C ALA A 184 -20.63 7.53 -8.02
N MET A 185 -21.06 8.79 -7.95
CA MET A 185 -22.26 9.21 -7.22
C MET A 185 -23.57 8.70 -7.82
N HIS A 186 -23.66 8.64 -9.15
CA HIS A 186 -24.85 8.13 -9.85
C HIS A 186 -25.14 6.66 -9.50
N ASN A 187 -24.12 5.89 -9.13
CA ASN A 187 -24.29 4.48 -8.75
C ASN A 187 -24.80 4.29 -7.31
N LEU A 188 -25.05 5.37 -6.56
CA LEU A 188 -25.44 5.31 -5.16
C LEU A 188 -26.97 5.47 -4.98
N PRO A 189 -27.61 4.82 -3.98
CA PRO A 189 -29.07 4.87 -3.78
C PRO A 189 -29.58 6.28 -3.42
N ASN A 190 -30.48 6.85 -4.22
CA ASN A 190 -30.94 8.25 -4.12
C ASN A 190 -31.76 8.55 -2.85
N GLN A 191 -31.13 8.98 -1.75
CA GLN A 191 -31.90 9.41 -0.56
C GLN A 191 -31.33 10.59 0.25
N ARG A 192 -30.14 11.13 -0.04
CA ARG A 192 -29.58 12.30 0.68
C ARG A 192 -28.53 13.07 -0.12
N LYS A 193 -28.24 14.31 0.30
CA LYS A 193 -27.07 15.07 -0.19
C LYS A 193 -25.80 14.24 0.09
N ARG A 194 -25.04 13.96 -0.96
CA ARG A 194 -23.82 13.14 -0.88
C ARG A 194 -22.72 13.90 -0.16
N ARG A 195 -21.99 13.23 0.71
CA ARG A 195 -20.77 13.76 1.34
C ARG A 195 -19.55 13.21 0.62
N LEU A 196 -18.62 14.09 0.25
CA LEU A 196 -17.38 13.73 -0.43
C LEU A 196 -16.19 14.25 0.37
N VAL A 197 -15.23 13.37 0.69
CA VAL A 197 -13.93 13.79 1.23
C VAL A 197 -12.99 14.16 0.08
N LEU A 198 -12.35 15.32 0.17
CA LEU A 198 -11.36 15.79 -0.80
C LEU A 198 -9.96 15.82 -0.18
N VAL A 199 -9.04 15.08 -0.79
CA VAL A 199 -7.62 15.04 -0.43
C VAL A 199 -6.78 15.43 -1.64
N SER A 200 -5.80 16.33 -1.47
CA SER A 200 -4.83 16.66 -2.51
C SER A 200 -3.49 17.09 -1.95
N ASP A 201 -2.43 16.72 -2.65
CA ASP A 201 -1.06 17.22 -2.41
C ASP A 201 -0.84 18.68 -2.86
N THR A 202 -1.83 19.29 -3.51
CA THR A 202 -1.70 20.62 -4.12
C THR A 202 -2.80 21.55 -3.61
N PRO A 203 -2.50 22.36 -2.57
CA PRO A 203 -3.49 23.26 -1.94
C PRO A 203 -4.17 24.18 -2.94
N SER A 204 -3.39 24.58 -3.94
CA SER A 204 -3.75 25.54 -4.95
C SER A 204 -4.84 25.07 -5.93
N VAL A 205 -5.17 23.78 -5.94
CA VAL A 205 -6.30 23.19 -6.68
C VAL A 205 -7.53 22.98 -5.78
N LEU A 206 -7.35 22.89 -4.47
CA LEU A 206 -8.41 22.54 -3.52
C LEU A 206 -9.61 23.48 -3.62
N GLN A 207 -9.40 24.79 -3.57
CA GLN A 207 -10.51 25.75 -3.59
C GLN A 207 -11.38 25.57 -4.85
N SER A 208 -10.76 25.45 -6.02
CA SER A 208 -11.51 25.24 -7.27
C SER A 208 -12.32 23.94 -7.29
N LEU A 209 -11.77 22.86 -6.72
CA LEU A 209 -12.48 21.59 -6.59
C LEU A 209 -13.60 21.66 -5.56
N ILE A 210 -13.38 22.34 -4.43
CA ILE A 210 -14.39 22.57 -3.40
C ILE A 210 -15.58 23.30 -4.05
N ASP A 211 -15.33 24.39 -4.77
CA ASP A 211 -16.39 25.19 -5.41
C ASP A 211 -17.17 24.38 -6.46
N ASP A 212 -16.48 23.58 -7.28
CA ASP A 212 -17.12 22.77 -8.32
C ASP A 212 -17.91 21.58 -7.76
N ILE A 213 -17.41 20.92 -6.71
CA ILE A 213 -18.06 19.77 -6.08
C ILE A 213 -19.23 20.22 -5.19
N SER A 214 -19.10 21.37 -4.53
CA SER A 214 -20.15 21.93 -3.66
C SER A 214 -21.49 22.15 -4.38
N ARG A 215 -21.46 22.23 -5.72
CA ARG A 215 -22.66 22.33 -6.57
C ARG A 215 -23.52 21.07 -6.55
N PHE A 216 -22.98 19.90 -6.21
CA PHE A 216 -23.69 18.63 -6.27
C PHE A 216 -23.44 17.68 -5.08
N ALA A 217 -22.50 18.01 -4.18
CA ALA A 217 -22.22 17.26 -2.97
C ALA A 217 -21.75 18.21 -1.84
N GLU A 218 -21.84 17.76 -0.60
CA GLU A 218 -21.16 18.39 0.52
C GLU A 218 -19.68 17.97 0.51
N VAL A 219 -18.77 18.94 0.58
CA VAL A 219 -17.33 18.66 0.60
C VAL A 219 -16.83 18.67 2.04
N VAL A 220 -16.16 17.59 2.41
CA VAL A 220 -15.43 17.43 3.66
C VAL A 220 -13.94 17.49 3.32
N HIS A 221 -13.19 18.36 3.98
CA HIS A 221 -11.77 18.54 3.73
C HIS A 221 -11.09 18.91 5.04
N PHE A 222 -9.90 18.36 5.28
CA PHE A 222 -9.10 18.73 6.43
C PHE A 222 -8.22 19.94 6.13
N ASP A 223 -8.61 21.07 6.71
CA ASP A 223 -7.82 22.30 6.68
C ASP A 223 -6.87 22.32 7.88
N TYR A 224 -5.65 21.80 7.69
CA TYR A 224 -4.67 21.65 8.78
C TYR A 224 -4.22 23.00 9.36
N GLU A 225 -4.32 24.10 8.62
CA GLU A 225 -3.95 25.44 9.11
C GLU A 225 -4.94 25.96 10.16
N LYS A 226 -6.17 25.45 10.16
CA LYS A 226 -7.21 25.76 11.14
C LYS A 226 -7.24 24.79 12.32
N PHE A 227 -6.43 23.74 12.30
CA PHE A 227 -6.42 22.75 13.36
C PHE A 227 -5.68 23.27 14.59
N GLN A 228 -6.35 23.30 15.74
CA GLN A 228 -5.81 23.81 17.01
C GLN A 228 -5.36 22.69 17.98
N GLY A 229 -5.43 21.43 17.56
CA GLY A 229 -5.04 20.30 18.40
C GLY A 229 -3.53 20.12 18.50
N ASN A 230 -3.09 19.39 19.53
CA ASN A 230 -1.68 19.10 19.75
C ASN A 230 -1.23 17.96 18.83
N MET A 231 -0.55 18.29 17.74
CA MET A 231 0.09 17.29 16.88
C MET A 231 1.52 16.98 17.34
N PRO A 232 2.01 15.74 17.13
CA PRO A 232 3.39 15.39 17.44
C PRO A 232 4.37 16.35 16.76
N SER A 233 5.22 17.00 17.55
CA SER A 233 6.12 18.09 17.14
C SER A 233 7.36 17.64 16.36
N ILE A 234 7.35 16.46 15.76
CA ILE A 234 8.53 15.86 15.12
C ILE A 234 8.43 16.01 13.60
N ASP A 235 8.68 17.22 13.09
CA ASP A 235 9.13 17.41 11.70
C ASP A 235 10.62 17.79 11.78
N HIS A 236 11.48 16.85 12.21
CA HIS A 236 12.92 16.93 11.97
C HIS A 236 13.21 16.43 10.54
N ASP A 237 12.66 17.10 9.53
CA ASP A 237 13.14 16.92 8.16
C ASP A 237 14.16 18.04 7.88
N ASP A 238 15.41 17.64 7.69
CA ASP A 238 16.55 18.47 7.26
C ASP A 238 16.15 19.37 6.06
N ASP A 239 16.50 20.65 6.08
CA ASP A 239 16.01 21.68 5.12
C ASP A 239 16.18 21.29 3.64
N GLN A 240 17.17 20.45 3.32
CA GLN A 240 17.40 19.96 1.95
C GLN A 240 16.32 18.95 1.49
N ASN A 241 15.82 18.10 2.38
CA ASN A 241 14.76 17.14 2.10
C ASN A 241 13.38 17.79 1.99
N MET A 242 13.17 18.94 2.65
CA MET A 242 11.93 19.70 2.51
C MET A 242 11.66 20.09 1.06
N SER A 243 12.67 20.52 0.30
CA SER A 243 12.47 20.94 -1.11
C SER A 243 12.00 19.80 -2.03
N LEU A 244 12.51 18.57 -1.80
CA LEU A 244 12.11 17.38 -2.54
C LEU A 244 10.74 16.87 -2.07
N ARG A 245 10.49 16.90 -0.77
CA ARG A 245 9.20 16.54 -0.17
C ARG A 245 8.10 17.48 -0.66
N VAL A 246 8.31 18.79 -0.66
CA VAL A 246 7.30 19.75 -1.13
C VAL A 246 6.95 19.50 -2.60
N LYS A 247 7.94 19.16 -3.44
CA LYS A 247 7.74 18.83 -4.86
C LYS A 247 6.97 17.53 -5.07
N ASP A 248 7.20 16.53 -4.22
CA ASP A 248 6.55 15.23 -4.37
C ASP A 248 5.25 15.18 -3.54
N TRP A 249 5.24 15.44 -2.24
CA TRP A 249 4.11 15.25 -1.30
C TRP A 249 3.29 16.51 -1.02
N GLY A 250 3.73 17.68 -1.47
CA GLY A 250 3.10 18.95 -1.16
C GLY A 250 3.66 19.61 0.11
N PRO A 251 3.23 20.84 0.43
CA PRO A 251 3.81 21.64 1.51
C PRO A 251 3.34 21.24 2.91
N ALA A 252 2.31 20.40 3.03
CA ALA A 252 1.73 20.05 4.32
C ALA A 252 2.72 19.25 5.21
N PRO A 253 2.66 19.41 6.54
CA PRO A 253 3.32 18.55 7.51
C PRO A 253 2.99 17.06 7.29
N ARG A 254 3.91 16.15 7.67
CA ARG A 254 3.75 14.72 7.33
C ARG A 254 2.52 14.11 8.00
N TRP A 255 2.21 14.57 9.22
CA TRP A 255 1.06 14.12 10.00
C TRP A 255 -0.29 14.39 9.30
N VAL A 256 -0.37 15.42 8.44
CA VAL A 256 -1.58 15.76 7.68
C VAL A 256 -1.95 14.61 6.74
N ALA A 257 -0.96 13.94 6.15
CA ALA A 257 -1.20 12.77 5.32
C ALA A 257 -1.83 11.60 6.12
N PHE A 258 -1.58 11.48 7.42
CA PHE A 258 -2.26 10.45 8.22
C PHE A 258 -3.72 10.83 8.48
N VAL A 259 -3.99 12.10 8.80
CA VAL A 259 -5.37 12.58 8.96
C VAL A 259 -6.17 12.42 7.66
N ASP A 260 -5.61 12.87 6.54
CA ASP A 260 -6.22 12.72 5.22
C ASP A 260 -6.45 11.25 4.86
N PHE A 261 -5.51 10.37 5.18
CA PHE A 261 -5.62 8.93 4.93
C PHE A 261 -6.80 8.33 5.70
N PHE A 262 -6.85 8.54 7.03
CA PHE A 262 -7.91 7.98 7.86
C PHE A 262 -9.27 8.61 7.56
N LEU A 263 -9.33 9.92 7.30
CA LEU A 263 -10.55 10.62 6.89
C LEU A 263 -11.08 10.10 5.55
N ALA A 264 -10.22 10.00 4.53
CA ALA A 264 -10.62 9.48 3.22
C ALA A 264 -10.98 7.99 3.26
N ALA A 265 -10.37 7.21 4.17
CA ALA A 265 -10.70 5.81 4.39
C ALA A 265 -12.05 5.58 5.10
N ARG A 266 -12.76 6.65 5.49
CA ARG A 266 -14.16 6.58 5.95
C ARG A 266 -15.17 6.49 4.81
N ALA A 267 -14.75 6.59 3.54
CA ALA A 267 -15.67 6.48 2.41
C ALA A 267 -16.44 5.17 2.41
N LYS A 268 -17.76 5.26 2.27
CA LYS A 268 -18.66 4.11 2.33
C LYS A 268 -18.78 3.32 1.03
N HIS A 269 -18.66 3.99 -0.11
CA HIS A 269 -19.04 3.38 -1.38
C HIS A 269 -17.96 3.42 -2.45
N ALA A 270 -17.20 4.52 -2.53
CA ALA A 270 -16.17 4.62 -3.54
C ALA A 270 -15.00 5.50 -3.16
N VAL A 271 -13.85 5.18 -3.74
CA VAL A 271 -12.68 6.05 -3.78
C VAL A 271 -12.36 6.35 -5.24
N VAL A 272 -12.15 7.62 -5.56
CA VAL A 272 -11.76 8.11 -6.88
C VAL A 272 -10.33 8.64 -6.80
N SER A 273 -9.46 8.17 -7.68
CA SER A 273 -8.12 8.73 -7.88
C SER A 273 -8.10 9.58 -9.14
N GLY A 274 -7.76 10.86 -8.99
CA GLY A 274 -7.44 11.76 -10.10
C GLY A 274 -5.99 12.24 -10.03
N ALA A 275 -5.39 12.60 -11.17
CA ALA A 275 -4.02 13.09 -11.19
C ALA A 275 -3.64 13.85 -12.46
N HIS A 276 -2.61 14.71 -12.34
CA HIS A 276 -1.94 15.31 -13.51
C HIS A 276 -1.19 14.26 -14.33
N ARG A 277 -0.37 13.43 -13.65
CA ARG A 277 0.56 12.48 -14.27
C ARG A 277 0.45 11.04 -13.74
N ARG A 278 0.09 10.87 -12.46
CA ARG A 278 0.19 9.60 -11.73
C ARG A 278 -1.15 9.22 -11.11
N VAL A 279 -1.97 8.47 -11.85
CA VAL A 279 -3.30 8.03 -11.38
C VAL A 279 -3.14 6.70 -10.63
N GLY A 280 -3.96 6.45 -9.61
CA GLY A 280 -3.88 5.21 -8.83
C GLY A 280 -2.54 5.10 -8.10
N THR A 281 -2.13 6.18 -7.40
CA THR A 281 -0.96 6.17 -6.51
C THR A 281 -1.11 5.12 -5.42
N THR A 282 -0.01 4.59 -4.87
CA THR A 282 -0.05 3.71 -3.68
C THR A 282 -0.89 4.31 -2.55
N TYR A 283 -0.81 5.61 -2.31
CA TYR A 283 -1.61 6.28 -1.28
C TYR A 283 -3.13 6.13 -1.52
N ALA A 284 -3.62 6.52 -2.71
CA ALA A 284 -5.02 6.29 -3.11
C ALA A 284 -5.43 4.81 -3.08
N GLN A 285 -4.54 3.90 -3.45
CA GLN A 285 -4.77 2.45 -3.42
C GLN A 285 -4.98 1.96 -1.99
N LEU A 286 -4.13 2.40 -1.05
CA LEU A 286 -4.24 2.04 0.36
C LEU A 286 -5.49 2.66 1.00
N ILE A 287 -5.85 3.90 0.64
CA ILE A 287 -7.13 4.51 1.06
C ILE A 287 -8.29 3.63 0.60
N ALA A 288 -8.31 3.24 -0.68
CA ALA A 288 -9.39 2.42 -1.23
C ALA A 288 -9.47 1.04 -0.59
N ALA A 289 -8.33 0.36 -0.43
CA ALA A 289 -8.25 -0.94 0.22
C ALA A 289 -8.75 -0.86 1.67
N PHE A 290 -8.30 0.15 2.42
CA PHE A 290 -8.69 0.29 3.82
C PHE A 290 -10.15 0.71 3.98
N ALA A 291 -10.65 1.63 3.14
CA ALA A 291 -12.06 2.01 3.10
C ALA A 291 -12.97 0.81 2.83
N ALA A 292 -12.62 -0.03 1.85
CA ALA A 292 -13.36 -1.25 1.55
C ALA A 292 -13.36 -2.22 2.75
N ALA A 293 -12.24 -2.37 3.46
CA ALA A 293 -12.15 -3.23 4.63
C ALA A 293 -13.01 -2.72 5.80
N ASN A 294 -13.09 -1.41 5.99
CA ASN A 294 -13.95 -0.79 7.00
C ASN A 294 -15.45 -1.07 6.78
N GLN A 295 -15.86 -1.45 5.56
CA GLN A 295 -17.25 -1.80 5.26
C GLN A 295 -17.60 -3.28 5.55
N LEU A 296 -16.61 -4.15 5.82
CA LEU A 296 -16.84 -5.59 6.02
C LEU A 296 -17.56 -5.93 7.34
N GLY A 297 -17.55 -5.00 8.32
CA GLY A 297 -18.12 -5.22 9.66
C GLY A 297 -19.59 -4.81 9.83
N GLU A 298 -20.21 -4.17 8.83
CA GLU A 298 -21.65 -3.88 8.88
C GLU A 298 -22.39 -5.08 8.28
N ASN A 299 -23.41 -5.63 8.98
CA ASN A 299 -24.30 -6.75 8.60
C ASN A 299 -25.11 -6.55 7.29
N ARG A 300 -24.55 -5.85 6.31
CA ARG A 300 -25.13 -5.58 5.01
C ARG A 300 -24.57 -6.61 4.05
N ALA A 301 -25.46 -7.31 3.33
CA ALA A 301 -25.10 -7.99 2.10
C ALA A 301 -24.19 -7.05 1.30
N HIS A 302 -22.95 -7.47 1.06
CA HIS A 302 -21.82 -6.65 0.62
C HIS A 302 -22.23 -5.42 -0.22
N PRO A 303 -22.20 -4.18 0.33
CA PRO A 303 -22.27 -3.02 -0.53
C PRO A 303 -21.07 -3.08 -1.49
N SER A 304 -21.30 -3.05 -2.79
CA SER A 304 -20.23 -3.13 -3.79
C SER A 304 -19.34 -1.89 -3.69
N PHE A 305 -18.27 -1.95 -2.89
CA PHE A 305 -17.29 -0.88 -2.81
C PHE A 305 -16.50 -0.78 -4.11
N SER A 306 -16.29 0.42 -4.61
CA SER A 306 -15.63 0.66 -5.90
C SER A 306 -14.41 1.56 -5.77
N PHE A 307 -13.28 1.11 -6.30
CA PHE A 307 -12.14 1.99 -6.53
C PHE A 307 -12.09 2.40 -8.00
N MET A 308 -12.01 3.70 -8.28
CA MET A 308 -12.08 4.25 -9.63
C MET A 308 -10.89 5.15 -9.92
N SER A 309 -10.33 5.04 -11.13
CA SER A 309 -9.22 5.86 -11.61
C SER A 309 -9.69 6.76 -12.74
N SER A 310 -9.41 8.06 -12.61
CA SER A 310 -9.77 9.08 -13.57
C SER A 310 -8.59 9.46 -14.47
N PHE A 311 -8.76 9.29 -15.76
CA PHE A 311 -7.76 9.59 -16.78
C PHE A 311 -8.22 10.75 -17.65
N GLN A 312 -7.37 11.77 -17.73
CA GLN A 312 -7.48 12.78 -18.76
C GLN A 312 -6.97 12.25 -20.11
N ARG A 313 -7.53 12.77 -21.20
CA ARG A 313 -7.21 12.39 -22.59
C ARG A 313 -5.70 12.31 -22.87
N THR A 314 -4.91 13.26 -22.36
CA THR A 314 -3.46 13.29 -22.58
C THR A 314 -2.71 12.15 -21.92
N LEU A 315 -3.25 11.55 -20.86
CA LEU A 315 -2.68 10.33 -20.28
C LEU A 315 -3.03 9.08 -21.09
N LEU A 316 -4.12 9.12 -21.87
CA LEU A 316 -4.61 7.98 -22.66
C LEU A 316 -4.07 7.97 -24.09
N SER A 317 -3.79 9.14 -24.69
CA SER A 317 -3.48 9.27 -26.11
C SER A 317 -2.29 8.41 -26.56
N HIS A 318 -1.26 8.28 -25.73
CA HIS A 318 -0.05 7.50 -26.03
C HIS A 318 0.05 6.20 -25.22
N GLY A 319 -1.03 5.80 -24.56
CA GLY A 319 -1.01 4.72 -23.57
C GLY A 319 -0.43 5.17 -22.22
N LEU A 320 -0.68 4.37 -21.18
CA LEU A 320 -0.37 4.70 -19.79
C LEU A 320 1.10 4.44 -19.41
N SER A 321 1.94 4.00 -20.35
CA SER A 321 3.34 3.58 -20.15
C SER A 321 4.24 4.66 -19.55
N HIS A 322 3.86 5.93 -19.67
CA HIS A 322 4.60 7.07 -19.14
C HIS A 322 4.25 7.41 -17.67
N GLN A 323 3.35 6.67 -17.02
CA GLN A 323 3.03 6.87 -15.60
C GLN A 323 4.13 6.30 -14.68
N ILE A 324 5.28 6.97 -14.60
CA ILE A 324 6.44 6.47 -13.83
C ILE A 324 6.28 6.78 -12.34
N GLY A 325 6.45 5.77 -11.49
CA GLY A 325 6.42 5.87 -10.02
C GLY A 325 6.12 4.53 -9.34
N TRP A 326 6.30 4.47 -8.02
CA TRP A 326 6.13 3.23 -7.25
C TRP A 326 4.65 2.84 -7.16
N GLY A 327 4.35 1.57 -7.44
CA GLY A 327 3.01 1.00 -7.23
C GLY A 327 1.91 1.39 -8.21
N HIS A 328 2.18 2.16 -9.28
CA HIS A 328 1.12 2.53 -10.25
C HIS A 328 0.61 1.33 -11.04
N ALA A 329 -0.64 0.94 -10.75
CA ALA A 329 -1.34 -0.14 -11.45
C ALA A 329 -1.37 0.09 -12.97
N TRP A 330 -1.55 1.35 -13.38
CA TRP A 330 -1.89 1.72 -14.75
C TRP A 330 -0.74 1.82 -15.73
N ASN A 331 0.47 2.19 -15.28
CA ASN A 331 1.66 2.13 -16.16
C ASN A 331 1.84 0.72 -16.73
N ARG A 332 1.54 -0.27 -15.91
CA ARG A 332 1.71 -1.67 -16.26
C ARG A 332 0.64 -2.16 -17.26
N PHE A 333 -0.52 -1.51 -17.31
CA PHE A 333 -1.50 -1.68 -18.39
C PHE A 333 -1.12 -0.86 -19.65
N GLY A 334 -0.12 0.02 -19.53
CA GLY A 334 0.46 0.83 -20.60
C GLY A 334 1.18 0.05 -21.70
N GLY A 335 1.39 -1.26 -21.53
CA GLY A 335 1.96 -2.17 -22.54
C GLY A 335 1.04 -2.42 -23.75
N PRO A 336 1.19 -3.55 -24.46
CA PRO A 336 0.33 -3.90 -25.61
C PRO A 336 -1.18 -3.89 -25.31
N LEU A 337 -1.56 -4.02 -24.04
CA LEU A 337 -2.94 -4.03 -23.55
C LEU A 337 -3.52 -2.62 -23.29
N SER A 338 -2.77 -1.55 -23.58
CA SER A 338 -3.26 -0.19 -23.41
C SER A 338 -4.25 0.21 -24.50
N CYS A 339 -5.35 0.85 -24.10
CA CYS A 339 -6.28 1.48 -25.03
C CYS A 339 -5.64 2.75 -25.62
N ARG A 340 -4.85 2.62 -26.68
CA ARG A 340 -4.28 3.76 -27.41
C ARG A 340 -5.39 4.59 -28.06
N ASN A 341 -5.16 5.89 -28.22
CA ASN A 341 -6.03 6.82 -28.95
C ASN A 341 -7.47 6.99 -28.40
N GLN A 342 -7.68 6.83 -27.10
CA GLN A 342 -8.98 7.22 -26.51
C GLN A 342 -9.17 8.74 -26.59
N THR A 343 -10.27 9.17 -27.19
CA THR A 343 -10.55 10.59 -27.50
C THR A 343 -11.14 11.37 -26.33
N ASN A 344 -11.68 10.69 -25.31
CA ASN A 344 -12.37 11.29 -24.17
C ASN A 344 -11.68 11.00 -22.84
N HIS A 345 -12.16 11.65 -21.76
CA HIS A 345 -11.79 11.29 -20.39
C HIS A 345 -12.33 9.90 -20.04
N GLN A 346 -11.58 9.12 -19.26
CA GLN A 346 -11.97 7.78 -18.82
C GLN A 346 -12.10 7.72 -17.30
N CYS A 347 -13.15 7.08 -16.81
CA CYS A 347 -13.34 6.72 -15.41
C CYS A 347 -13.44 5.20 -15.31
N ALA A 348 -12.33 4.56 -14.92
CA ALA A 348 -12.15 3.12 -14.97
C ALA A 348 -12.20 2.49 -13.57
N PHE A 349 -12.83 1.32 -13.47
CA PHE A 349 -12.71 0.51 -12.27
C PHE A 349 -11.26 0.05 -12.09
N THR A 350 -10.79 0.10 -10.85
CA THR A 350 -9.43 -0.23 -10.47
C THR A 350 -9.49 -1.30 -9.38
N PRO A 351 -8.74 -2.41 -9.51
CA PRO A 351 -8.69 -3.43 -8.47
C PRO A 351 -8.18 -2.85 -7.14
N LEU A 352 -8.72 -3.31 -6.00
CA LEU A 352 -8.22 -2.97 -4.65
C LEU A 352 -6.85 -3.57 -4.37
N SER A 353 -6.55 -4.72 -5.00
CA SER A 353 -5.22 -5.33 -5.04
C SER A 353 -4.68 -5.24 -6.47
N PRO A 354 -3.73 -4.34 -6.75
CA PRO A 354 -3.20 -4.15 -8.10
C PRO A 354 -2.57 -5.42 -8.69
N PRO A 355 -2.83 -5.76 -9.96
CA PRO A 355 -2.12 -6.83 -10.67
C PRO A 355 -0.61 -6.62 -10.71
N ALA A 356 -0.20 -5.36 -10.71
CA ALA A 356 1.17 -4.95 -10.53
C ALA A 356 1.86 -5.53 -9.28
N TRP A 357 1.15 -5.65 -8.18
CA TRP A 357 1.73 -6.12 -6.92
C TRP A 357 1.76 -7.64 -6.85
N TRP A 358 0.89 -8.28 -7.63
CA TRP A 358 0.60 -9.70 -7.55
C TRP A 358 0.47 -10.28 -8.97
N ASP A 359 1.48 -11.05 -9.38
CA ASP A 359 1.71 -11.54 -10.75
C ASP A 359 0.46 -12.16 -11.40
N GLY A 360 0.46 -12.26 -12.72
CA GLY A 360 -0.58 -12.95 -13.48
C GLY A 360 -0.33 -12.88 -14.98
N PRO A 361 -0.92 -13.78 -15.79
CA PRO A 361 -0.71 -13.85 -17.24
C PRO A 361 -1.16 -12.58 -17.97
N TRP A 362 -1.92 -11.74 -17.29
CA TRP A 362 -2.43 -10.46 -17.78
C TRP A 362 -1.36 -9.37 -17.88
N GLN A 363 -0.24 -9.49 -17.16
CA GLN A 363 0.68 -8.36 -17.02
C GLN A 363 2.09 -8.75 -16.59
N SER A 364 3.06 -8.54 -17.49
CA SER A 364 4.48 -8.59 -17.12
C SER A 364 4.85 -7.38 -16.23
N PRO A 365 5.72 -7.56 -15.20
CA PRO A 365 6.22 -6.47 -14.37
C PRO A 365 6.94 -5.37 -15.18
N ILE A 366 7.13 -4.19 -14.59
CA ILE A 366 7.92 -3.13 -15.24
C ILE A 366 9.38 -3.56 -15.41
N ALA A 367 10.09 -2.98 -16.38
CA ALA A 367 11.48 -3.34 -16.68
C ALA A 367 12.43 -3.32 -15.47
N ARG A 368 12.22 -2.40 -14.52
CA ARG A 368 12.94 -2.36 -13.24
C ARG A 368 12.76 -3.66 -12.43
N ASP A 369 11.51 -4.11 -12.32
CA ASP A 369 11.12 -5.27 -11.52
C ASP A 369 11.55 -6.56 -12.23
N VAL A 370 11.43 -6.62 -13.57
CA VAL A 370 11.97 -7.72 -14.39
C VAL A 370 13.48 -7.86 -14.19
N ARG A 371 14.23 -6.75 -14.29
CA ARG A 371 15.68 -6.76 -14.03
C ARG A 371 15.97 -7.23 -12.61
N ARG A 372 15.21 -6.75 -11.61
CA ARG A 372 15.37 -7.19 -10.22
C ARG A 372 15.14 -8.70 -10.11
N LEU A 373 14.04 -9.22 -10.63
CA LEU A 373 13.68 -10.64 -10.59
C LEU A 373 14.71 -11.52 -11.31
N SER A 374 15.27 -11.06 -12.43
CA SER A 374 16.32 -11.79 -13.15
C SER A 374 17.60 -11.98 -12.31
N MET A 375 17.93 -11.05 -11.41
CA MET A 375 19.06 -11.22 -10.48
C MET A 375 18.84 -12.33 -9.45
N TYR A 376 17.60 -12.81 -9.32
CA TYR A 376 17.22 -13.94 -8.48
C TYR A 376 16.95 -15.21 -9.30
N GLY A 377 17.36 -15.25 -10.57
CA GLY A 377 17.14 -16.40 -11.45
C GLY A 377 15.73 -16.52 -12.01
N VAL A 378 14.86 -15.54 -11.75
CA VAL A 378 13.50 -15.52 -12.30
C VAL A 378 13.54 -14.92 -13.70
N GLY A 379 13.57 -15.78 -14.71
CA GLY A 379 13.25 -15.40 -16.08
C GLY A 379 11.74 -15.19 -16.25
N LEU A 380 11.33 -14.13 -16.94
CA LEU A 380 9.92 -13.86 -17.26
C LEU A 380 9.70 -13.77 -18.76
N SER A 381 8.62 -14.38 -19.24
CA SER A 381 8.14 -14.22 -20.61
C SER A 381 7.54 -12.83 -20.84
N GLY A 382 7.20 -12.51 -22.09
CA GLY A 382 6.48 -11.29 -22.45
C GLY A 382 5.10 -11.15 -21.78
N SER A 383 4.46 -12.26 -21.39
CA SER A 383 3.20 -12.28 -20.64
C SER A 383 3.40 -12.25 -19.12
N GLY A 384 4.64 -12.34 -18.64
CA GLY A 384 4.97 -12.39 -17.21
C GLY A 384 5.05 -13.81 -16.64
N ALA A 385 4.93 -14.87 -17.47
CA ALA A 385 5.09 -16.25 -17.01
C ALA A 385 6.54 -16.54 -16.62
N VAL A 386 6.75 -17.32 -15.55
CA VAL A 386 8.07 -17.68 -15.04
C VAL A 386 8.68 -18.82 -15.87
N ASP A 387 9.96 -18.70 -16.21
CA ASP A 387 10.78 -19.82 -16.67
C ASP A 387 11.14 -20.70 -15.46
N GLU A 388 10.30 -21.70 -15.18
CA GLU A 388 10.44 -22.58 -14.02
C GLU A 388 11.72 -23.43 -14.09
N ASP A 389 12.08 -23.96 -15.27
CA ASP A 389 13.30 -24.76 -15.45
C ASP A 389 14.55 -23.91 -15.18
N GLY A 390 14.56 -22.68 -15.71
CA GLY A 390 15.61 -21.71 -15.42
C GLY A 390 15.72 -21.37 -13.93
N LEU A 391 14.59 -21.17 -13.25
CA LEU A 391 14.55 -20.88 -11.82
C LEU A 391 15.05 -22.06 -10.98
N VAL A 392 14.63 -23.29 -11.30
CA VAL A 392 15.08 -24.51 -10.62
C VAL A 392 16.58 -24.70 -10.79
N SER A 393 17.08 -24.55 -12.01
CA SER A 393 18.52 -24.63 -12.31
C SER A 393 19.33 -23.58 -11.55
N PHE A 394 18.87 -22.32 -11.56
CA PHE A 394 19.49 -21.24 -10.80
C PHE A 394 19.55 -21.57 -9.30
N CYS A 395 18.43 -22.00 -8.72
CA CYS A 395 18.36 -22.34 -7.30
C CYS A 395 19.22 -23.57 -6.93
N GLY A 396 19.32 -24.56 -7.82
CA GLY A 396 20.18 -25.74 -7.63
C GLY A 396 21.67 -25.43 -7.68
N SER A 397 22.09 -24.48 -8.51
CA SER A 397 23.50 -24.06 -8.62
C SER A 397 23.97 -23.16 -7.45
N ARG A 398 23.03 -22.64 -6.67
CA ARG A 398 23.26 -21.56 -5.74
C ARG A 398 23.62 -22.08 -4.34
N LYS A 399 24.72 -21.57 -3.77
CA LYS A 399 25.09 -21.87 -2.39
C LYS A 399 24.08 -21.28 -1.40
N PRO A 400 23.63 -22.05 -0.40
CA PRO A 400 22.73 -21.52 0.61
C PRO A 400 23.41 -20.41 1.42
N THR A 401 22.90 -19.18 1.34
CA THR A 401 23.29 -18.08 2.23
C THR A 401 22.20 -17.80 3.26
N VAL A 402 22.55 -17.92 4.54
CA VAL A 402 21.67 -17.52 5.66
C VAL A 402 22.46 -16.57 6.54
N ARG A 403 21.98 -15.34 6.67
CA ARG A 403 22.52 -14.39 7.64
C ARG A 403 21.66 -14.46 8.89
N THR A 404 22.30 -14.59 10.04
CA THR A 404 21.62 -14.58 11.33
C THR A 404 22.20 -13.50 12.24
N LEU A 405 21.39 -13.06 13.19
CA LEU A 405 21.77 -12.19 14.29
C LEU A 405 21.26 -12.82 15.58
N LEU A 406 22.14 -12.95 16.57
CA LEU A 406 21.80 -13.46 17.89
C LEU A 406 21.39 -12.32 18.81
N LEU A 407 20.24 -12.43 19.47
CA LEU A 407 19.68 -11.37 20.33
C LEU A 407 19.72 -11.71 21.82
N VAL A 408 19.51 -12.98 22.18
CA VAL A 408 19.53 -13.46 23.57
C VAL A 408 20.24 -14.80 23.59
N GLN A 409 21.23 -14.89 24.47
CA GLN A 409 22.04 -16.07 24.72
C GLN A 409 21.57 -16.93 25.86
#